data_AF-A0A139CNL5-F1
#
_entry.id   AF-A0A139CNL5-F1
#
_cell.length_a   1.000
_cell.length_b   1.000
_cell.length_c   1.000
_cell.angle_alpha   90.00
_cell.angle_beta   90.00
_cell.angle_gamma   90.00
#
_symmetry.space_group_name_H-M   'P 1'
#
loop_
_entity.id
_entity.type
_entity.pdbx_description
1 polymer ?
#
loop_
_entity_poly.entity_id
_entity_poly.type
_entity_poly.pdbx_seq_one_letter_code
_entity_poly.pdbx_strand_id
1 'polypeptide(L)'
;MISLKNVKMLTIALLVLSCMHSASASIDEDVISEIASDYYDLYGSPHLVANLACDDVFERGEDAVLYVNIMNDGQITGLEADEDEIEDDFRDGQIGETLTRTYMASELASDRAITKAEDITATLSLVDPDTPIDIKLDTLLLGSISSGKSLESPAEFPIEVYDNAEAGTYRLKLNVKYRYQKDSAVTPPYGDTYYWHEEMNQTMYLDIFVEEEPYFKVIKTESGLQKGDKETINITYANIGDDVAYDCIARISVVDPFTTSDDEAYLGDMYPGDSKTATFEVNVADDATVKPYAISTEVKYTDKHDESQYSDDLKASVNVGESESSLNGTTMLGAVVLVGIVSIPLYLRSRKKE
;
A
#
# COMPACT_ATOMS: atom_id res chain seq x y z
N MET A 1 -25.49 4.63 -19.00
CA MET A 1 -25.33 3.48 -19.92
C MET A 1 -24.57 3.93 -21.15
N ILE A 2 -23.24 3.77 -21.15
CA ILE A 2 -22.41 4.06 -22.31
C ILE A 2 -22.64 2.95 -23.33
N SER A 3 -23.02 3.33 -24.55
CA SER A 3 -23.32 2.38 -25.65
C SER A 3 -22.14 1.43 -25.89
N LEU A 4 -22.41 0.13 -26.05
CA LEU A 4 -21.41 -0.90 -26.38
C LEU A 4 -20.56 -0.55 -27.61
N LYS A 5 -21.08 0.32 -28.50
CA LYS A 5 -20.38 0.83 -29.68
C LYS A 5 -19.25 1.81 -29.30
N ASN A 6 -19.42 2.59 -28.23
CA ASN A 6 -18.44 3.55 -27.74
C ASN A 6 -17.33 2.84 -26.94
N VAL A 7 -17.67 1.77 -26.22
CA VAL A 7 -16.67 0.94 -25.52
C VAL A 7 -15.75 0.23 -26.52
N LYS A 8 -16.28 -0.29 -27.63
CA LYS A 8 -15.48 -0.92 -28.71
C LYS A 8 -14.62 0.07 -29.50
N MET A 9 -15.05 1.33 -29.66
CA MET A 9 -14.21 2.34 -30.30
C MET A 9 -13.06 2.80 -29.38
N LEU A 10 -13.31 2.84 -28.06
CA LEU A 10 -12.29 3.18 -27.07
C LEU A 10 -11.23 2.07 -26.90
N THR A 11 -11.61 0.79 -27.01
CA THR A 11 -10.65 -0.33 -26.98
C THR A 11 -9.79 -0.41 -28.24
N ILE A 12 -10.32 -0.03 -29.41
CA ILE A 12 -9.54 0.02 -30.66
C ILE A 12 -8.57 1.22 -30.65
N ALA A 13 -8.95 2.35 -30.04
CA ALA A 13 -8.03 3.47 -29.85
C ALA A 13 -6.89 3.13 -28.86
N LEU A 14 -7.18 2.36 -27.80
CA LEU A 14 -6.17 1.92 -26.83
C LEU A 14 -5.22 0.85 -27.39
N LEU A 15 -5.68 0.01 -28.33
CA LEU A 15 -4.84 -1.03 -28.97
C LEU A 15 -4.00 -0.51 -30.15
N VAL A 16 -4.29 0.69 -30.66
CA VAL A 16 -3.48 1.33 -31.70
C VAL A 16 -2.38 2.22 -31.08
N LEU A 17 -2.53 2.63 -29.81
CA LEU A 17 -1.48 3.33 -29.07
C LEU A 17 -0.35 2.40 -28.58
N SER A 18 -0.60 1.10 -28.45
CA SER A 18 0.40 0.10 -28.02
C SER A 18 1.27 -0.46 -29.14
N CYS A 19 1.06 -0.05 -30.39
CA CYS A 19 1.84 -0.50 -31.55
C CYS A 19 2.58 0.63 -32.29
N MET A 20 2.62 1.84 -31.73
CA MET A 20 3.62 2.83 -32.19
C MET A 20 4.97 2.45 -31.58
N HIS A 21 5.58 1.39 -32.11
CA HIS A 21 7.04 1.39 -32.19
C HIS A 21 7.38 2.65 -32.97
N SER A 22 7.91 3.65 -32.27
CA SER A 22 8.72 4.66 -32.92
C SER A 22 9.86 3.90 -33.61
N ALA A 23 9.64 3.51 -34.86
CA ALA A 23 10.76 3.29 -35.75
C ALA A 23 11.38 4.67 -35.92
N SER A 24 12.30 5.05 -35.02
CA SER A 24 13.32 6.00 -35.44
C SER A 24 14.04 5.28 -36.57
N ALA A 25 13.95 5.84 -37.77
CA ALA A 25 14.93 5.49 -38.78
C ALA A 25 16.25 6.01 -38.20
N SER A 26 17.01 5.15 -37.53
CA SER A 26 18.42 5.42 -37.28
C SER A 26 19.04 5.53 -38.67
N ILE A 27 19.47 6.73 -39.04
CA ILE A 27 20.39 6.87 -40.16
C ILE A 27 21.61 6.02 -39.75
N ASP A 28 22.06 5.16 -40.66
CA ASP A 28 23.19 4.28 -40.42
C ASP A 28 24.40 5.13 -40.02
N GLU A 29 25.08 4.76 -38.95
CA GLU A 29 26.24 5.49 -38.42
C GLU A 29 27.34 5.56 -39.48
N ASP A 30 27.49 4.47 -40.26
CA ASP A 30 28.37 4.38 -41.42
C ASP A 30 28.03 5.40 -42.53
N VAL A 31 26.75 5.81 -42.66
CA VAL A 31 26.32 6.82 -43.64
C VAL A 31 26.59 8.23 -43.13
N ILE A 32 26.48 8.45 -41.81
CA ILE A 32 26.75 9.76 -41.22
C ILE A 32 28.26 10.04 -41.23
N SER A 33 29.10 9.05 -40.94
CA SER A 33 30.56 9.18 -40.97
C SER A 33 31.12 9.51 -42.37
N GLU A 34 30.35 9.29 -43.44
CA GLU A 34 30.74 9.68 -44.81
C GLU A 34 30.42 11.15 -45.15
N ILE A 35 29.54 11.81 -44.37
CA ILE A 35 29.02 13.15 -44.68
C ILE A 35 29.19 14.17 -43.56
N ALA A 36 29.48 13.72 -42.35
CA ALA A 36 29.69 14.54 -41.17
C ALA A 36 31.06 14.26 -40.59
N SER A 37 31.67 15.32 -40.06
CA SER A 37 32.91 15.28 -39.32
C SER A 37 32.60 15.18 -37.84
N ASP A 38 33.32 14.29 -37.19
CA ASP A 38 33.30 14.05 -35.75
C ASP A 38 34.71 14.36 -35.23
N TYR A 39 34.86 15.51 -34.58
CA TYR A 39 36.15 16.03 -34.15
C TYR A 39 36.52 15.60 -32.72
N TYR A 40 35.55 15.23 -31.89
CA TYR A 40 35.72 15.01 -30.46
C TYR A 40 34.87 13.89 -29.88
N ASP A 41 35.56 12.89 -29.34
CA ASP A 41 34.95 11.92 -28.44
C ASP A 41 34.89 12.47 -26.99
N LEU A 42 33.69 12.66 -26.45
CA LEU A 42 33.51 12.85 -25.01
C LEU A 42 33.18 11.53 -24.31
N TYR A 43 33.83 11.32 -23.16
CA TYR A 43 33.52 10.18 -22.30
C TYR A 43 32.79 10.64 -21.06
N GLY A 44 31.70 9.95 -20.73
CA GLY A 44 30.86 10.23 -19.58
C GLY A 44 29.48 9.61 -19.76
N SER A 45 28.68 9.65 -18.70
CA SER A 45 27.27 9.28 -18.78
C SER A 45 26.51 9.98 -17.66
N PRO A 46 25.18 10.09 -17.76
CA PRO A 46 24.39 10.40 -16.59
C PRO A 46 24.54 9.29 -15.55
N HIS A 47 24.40 9.66 -14.29
CA HIS A 47 24.26 8.71 -13.19
C HIS A 47 23.19 9.28 -12.26
N LEU A 48 22.05 8.58 -12.20
CA LEU A 48 20.94 9.01 -11.36
C LEU A 48 21.00 8.28 -10.02
N VAL A 49 20.86 9.06 -8.94
CA VAL A 49 20.73 8.60 -7.55
C VAL A 49 19.42 9.11 -6.98
N ALA A 50 18.77 8.31 -6.13
CA ALA A 50 17.47 8.64 -5.56
C ALA A 50 17.46 8.45 -4.04
N ASN A 51 16.69 9.29 -3.35
CA ASN A 51 16.46 9.21 -1.93
C ASN A 51 15.03 9.64 -1.58
N LEU A 52 14.51 9.16 -0.46
CA LEU A 52 13.28 9.69 0.12
C LEU A 52 13.53 11.12 0.63
N ALA A 53 12.57 12.00 0.35
CA ALA A 53 12.52 13.39 0.77
C ALA A 53 11.33 13.64 1.71
N CYS A 54 10.83 12.59 2.35
CA CYS A 54 9.74 12.55 3.31
C CYS A 54 10.12 11.68 4.52
N ASP A 55 9.18 11.53 5.46
CA ASP A 55 9.29 10.48 6.46
C ASP A 55 9.33 9.10 5.77
N ASP A 56 10.15 8.21 6.31
CA ASP A 56 10.29 6.83 5.85
C ASP A 56 9.59 5.85 6.80
N VAL A 57 8.94 6.36 7.84
CA VAL A 57 8.20 5.58 8.84
C VAL A 57 6.69 5.74 8.64
N PHE A 58 5.95 4.63 8.63
CA PHE A 58 4.52 4.57 8.33
C PHE A 58 3.76 3.67 9.33
N GLU A 59 2.48 3.96 9.53
CA GLU A 59 1.54 3.18 10.34
C GLU A 59 0.74 2.19 9.47
N ARG A 60 0.09 1.21 10.10
CA ARG A 60 -0.79 0.28 9.38
C ARG A 60 -2.06 0.99 8.93
N GLY A 61 -2.53 0.69 7.72
CA GLY A 61 -3.73 1.32 7.17
C GLY A 61 -3.52 2.76 6.69
N GLU A 62 -2.27 3.26 6.71
CA GLU A 62 -1.97 4.64 6.33
C GLU A 62 -2.00 4.83 4.81
N ASP A 63 -2.73 5.86 4.37
CA ASP A 63 -2.62 6.44 3.03
C ASP A 63 -1.54 7.54 3.04
N ALA A 64 -0.44 7.33 2.34
CA ALA A 64 0.71 8.24 2.32
C ALA A 64 1.19 8.57 0.91
N VAL A 65 2.11 9.53 0.80
CA VAL A 65 2.79 9.88 -0.46
C VAL A 65 4.30 9.81 -0.26
N LEU A 66 4.96 8.93 -1.00
CA LEU A 66 6.41 8.88 -1.06
C LEU A 66 6.93 10.01 -1.95
N TYR A 67 7.66 10.94 -1.36
CA TYR A 67 8.35 12.00 -2.07
C TYR A 67 9.77 11.54 -2.39
N VAL A 68 10.06 11.26 -3.66
CA VAL A 68 11.35 10.76 -4.11
C VAL A 68 12.13 11.87 -4.79
N ASN A 69 13.25 12.26 -4.20
CA ASN A 69 14.20 13.15 -4.85
C ASN A 69 15.15 12.34 -5.74
N ILE A 70 15.41 12.82 -6.95
CA ILE A 70 16.38 12.23 -7.88
C ILE A 70 17.41 13.29 -8.25
N MET A 71 18.68 12.95 -8.14
CA MET A 71 19.81 13.78 -8.52
C MET A 71 20.62 13.09 -9.62
N ASN A 72 21.14 13.87 -10.56
CA ASN A 72 22.13 13.41 -11.53
C ASN A 72 23.52 13.81 -11.07
N ASP A 73 24.36 12.86 -10.69
CA ASP A 73 25.76 13.08 -10.31
C ASP A 73 26.76 12.55 -11.36
N GLY A 74 26.26 12.20 -12.55
CA GLY A 74 27.07 11.79 -13.70
C GLY A 74 28.10 12.84 -14.10
N GLN A 75 29.28 12.41 -14.54
CA GLN A 75 30.42 13.29 -14.83
C GLN A 75 31.03 12.99 -16.19
N ILE A 76 31.62 14.01 -16.80
CA ILE A 76 32.50 13.85 -17.96
C ILE A 76 33.82 13.32 -17.42
N THR A 77 34.24 12.16 -17.91
CA THR A 77 35.43 11.42 -17.47
C THR A 77 36.60 11.56 -18.44
N GLY A 78 36.36 11.99 -19.67
CA GLY A 78 37.41 12.16 -20.67
C GLY A 78 36.97 12.97 -21.89
N LEU A 79 37.96 13.37 -22.67
CA LEU A 79 37.84 14.06 -23.95
C LEU A 79 39.03 13.60 -24.80
N GLU A 80 38.74 13.10 -25.99
CA GLU A 80 39.71 12.76 -27.03
C GLU A 80 39.37 13.53 -28.29
N ALA A 81 40.38 13.91 -29.07
CA ALA A 81 40.19 14.63 -30.32
C ALA A 81 40.60 13.70 -31.46
N ASP A 82 39.79 13.64 -32.51
CA ASP A 82 40.16 12.90 -33.71
C ASP A 82 41.18 13.73 -34.53
N GLU A 83 42.46 13.50 -34.26
CA GLU A 83 43.54 14.22 -34.92
C GLU A 83 43.55 14.00 -36.44
N ASP A 84 43.14 12.82 -36.90
CA ASP A 84 43.14 12.48 -38.33
C ASP A 84 42.01 13.24 -39.05
N GLU A 85 40.78 13.21 -38.52
CA GLU A 85 39.64 13.97 -39.06
C GLU A 85 39.94 15.47 -39.07
N ILE A 86 40.49 15.99 -37.96
CA ILE A 86 40.88 17.40 -37.84
C ILE A 86 41.96 17.77 -38.88
N GLU A 87 42.98 16.94 -39.05
CA GLU A 87 44.06 17.20 -40.02
C GLU A 87 43.55 17.15 -41.46
N ASP A 88 42.68 16.20 -41.78
CA ASP A 88 42.08 16.06 -43.11
C ASP A 88 41.20 17.27 -43.43
N ASP A 89 40.36 17.72 -42.50
CA ASP A 89 39.50 18.88 -42.72
C ASP A 89 40.27 20.21 -42.74
N PHE A 90 41.44 20.31 -42.09
CA PHE A 90 42.33 21.46 -42.25
C PHE A 90 43.11 21.45 -43.57
N ARG A 91 43.46 20.26 -44.09
CA ARG A 91 44.27 20.09 -45.31
C ARG A 91 43.43 20.13 -46.58
N ASP A 92 42.31 19.41 -46.59
CA ASP A 92 41.41 19.20 -47.73
C ASP A 92 40.15 20.09 -47.66
N GLY A 93 39.91 20.77 -46.52
CA GLY A 93 38.71 21.53 -46.26
C GLY A 93 38.43 22.64 -47.27
N GLN A 94 37.28 22.53 -47.95
CA GLN A 94 36.74 23.58 -48.84
C GLN A 94 36.32 24.87 -48.10
N ILE A 95 36.32 24.84 -46.76
CA ILE A 95 35.75 25.86 -45.86
C ILE A 95 36.78 26.73 -45.13
N GLY A 96 38.04 26.28 -45.07
CA GLY A 96 39.13 26.98 -44.39
C GLY A 96 39.11 26.90 -42.86
N GLU A 97 40.28 27.15 -42.27
CA GLU A 97 40.60 26.91 -40.84
C GLU A 97 39.59 27.51 -39.86
N THR A 98 39.10 28.73 -40.12
CA THR A 98 38.16 29.41 -39.23
C THR A 98 36.82 28.68 -39.12
N LEU A 99 36.30 28.14 -40.23
CA LEU A 99 35.03 27.40 -40.23
C LEU A 99 35.21 26.03 -39.59
N THR A 100 36.29 25.29 -39.88
CA THR A 100 36.60 24.02 -39.20
C THR A 100 36.64 24.21 -37.69
N ARG A 101 37.37 25.22 -37.19
CA ARG A 101 37.40 25.55 -35.75
C ARG A 101 36.04 25.93 -35.16
N THR A 102 35.14 26.47 -35.98
CA THR A 102 33.78 26.81 -35.56
C THR A 102 32.92 25.56 -35.43
N TYR A 103 33.05 24.61 -36.36
CA TYR A 103 32.37 23.31 -36.30
C TYR A 103 32.88 22.47 -35.14
N MET A 104 34.20 22.35 -34.96
CA MET A 104 34.84 21.75 -33.77
C MET A 104 34.27 22.33 -32.46
N ALA A 105 34.18 23.65 -32.34
CA ALA A 105 33.65 24.29 -31.14
C ALA A 105 32.14 24.07 -30.96
N SER A 106 31.40 23.88 -32.06
CA SER A 106 29.96 23.62 -32.05
C SER A 106 29.66 22.20 -31.59
N GLU A 107 30.37 21.22 -32.13
CA GLU A 107 30.30 19.81 -31.76
C GLU A 107 30.66 19.63 -30.28
N LEU A 108 31.83 20.10 -29.86
CA LEU A 108 32.25 20.07 -28.46
C LEU A 108 31.24 20.73 -27.51
N ALA A 109 30.54 21.79 -27.95
CA ALA A 109 29.50 22.42 -27.14
C ALA A 109 28.26 21.52 -27.01
N SER A 110 27.90 20.80 -28.06
CA SER A 110 26.83 19.80 -28.07
C SER A 110 27.17 18.59 -27.18
N ASP A 111 28.36 18.00 -27.30
CA ASP A 111 28.69 16.74 -26.59
C ASP A 111 28.85 16.91 -25.08
N ARG A 112 29.00 18.15 -24.60
CA ARG A 112 28.93 18.43 -23.16
C ARG A 112 27.58 18.05 -22.55
N ALA A 113 26.56 17.80 -23.36
CA ALA A 113 25.29 17.21 -22.95
C ALA A 113 25.37 15.72 -22.59
N ILE A 114 26.50 15.02 -22.79
CA ILE A 114 26.66 13.57 -22.54
C ILE A 114 26.29 13.12 -21.13
N THR A 115 26.37 14.01 -20.15
CA THR A 115 25.99 13.72 -18.76
C THR A 115 24.55 14.08 -18.42
N LYS A 116 23.79 14.69 -19.34
CA LYS A 116 22.40 15.08 -19.13
C LYS A 116 21.48 13.89 -19.39
N ALA A 117 20.67 13.54 -18.39
CA ALA A 117 19.60 12.56 -18.57
C ALA A 117 18.35 13.27 -19.10
N GLU A 118 17.74 12.71 -20.15
CA GLU A 118 16.56 13.23 -20.83
C GLU A 118 15.44 12.20 -20.86
N ASP A 119 14.20 12.67 -21.02
CA ASP A 119 12.98 11.85 -21.07
C ASP A 119 12.91 10.80 -19.94
N ILE A 120 13.31 11.22 -18.75
CA ILE A 120 13.39 10.38 -17.55
C ILE A 120 11.99 9.90 -17.19
N THR A 121 11.81 8.59 -17.21
CA THR A 121 10.62 7.88 -16.74
C THR A 121 11.01 7.03 -15.54
N ALA A 122 10.34 7.27 -14.40
CA ALA A 122 10.54 6.51 -13.18
C ALA A 122 9.35 5.59 -12.94
N THR A 123 9.62 4.31 -12.66
CA THR A 123 8.64 3.30 -12.30
C THR A 123 8.97 2.70 -10.94
N LEU A 124 8.13 2.92 -9.94
CA LEU A 124 8.21 2.34 -8.61
C LEU A 124 7.50 0.98 -8.60
N SER A 125 8.09 -0.01 -7.94
CA SER A 125 7.54 -1.36 -7.85
C SER A 125 7.97 -2.02 -6.55
N LEU A 126 7.20 -3.02 -6.11
CA LEU A 126 7.56 -3.85 -4.96
C LEU A 126 8.70 -4.81 -5.35
N VAL A 127 9.66 -5.04 -4.44
CA VAL A 127 10.66 -6.09 -4.64
C VAL A 127 10.02 -7.47 -4.51
N ASP A 128 9.15 -7.64 -3.52
CA ASP A 128 8.32 -8.83 -3.31
C ASP A 128 6.85 -8.49 -3.63
N PRO A 129 6.20 -9.16 -4.60
CA PRO A 129 4.79 -8.93 -4.92
C PRO A 129 3.82 -9.14 -3.75
N ASP A 130 4.19 -9.92 -2.73
CA ASP A 130 3.35 -10.19 -1.57
C ASP A 130 3.53 -9.14 -0.46
N THR A 131 4.33 -8.09 -0.71
CA THR A 131 4.51 -6.96 0.22
C THR A 131 3.15 -6.27 0.49
N PRO A 132 2.76 -6.03 1.76
CA PRO A 132 1.46 -5.47 2.13
C PRO A 132 1.36 -3.94 1.91
N ILE A 133 1.78 -3.48 0.73
CA ILE A 133 1.79 -2.09 0.32
C ILE A 133 1.19 -2.00 -1.09
N ASP A 134 0.21 -1.13 -1.30
CA ASP A 134 -0.34 -0.82 -2.62
C ASP A 134 0.24 0.48 -3.15
N ILE A 135 0.77 0.45 -4.37
CA ILE A 135 1.28 1.64 -5.06
C ILE A 135 0.19 2.14 -6.00
N LYS A 136 -0.44 3.27 -5.66
CA LYS A 136 -1.61 3.79 -6.40
C LYS A 136 -1.22 4.38 -7.76
N LEU A 137 -0.01 4.93 -7.86
CA LEU A 137 0.58 5.43 -9.09
C LEU A 137 2.03 4.98 -9.13
N ASP A 138 2.36 4.11 -10.09
CA ASP A 138 3.67 3.48 -10.16
C ASP A 138 4.63 4.19 -11.12
N THR A 139 4.14 4.97 -12.09
CA THR A 139 4.95 5.47 -13.21
C THR A 139 4.79 6.98 -13.40
N LEU A 140 5.92 7.69 -13.48
CA LEU A 140 5.99 9.14 -13.64
C LEU A 140 6.97 9.55 -14.75
N LEU A 141 6.61 10.58 -15.51
CA LEU A 141 7.50 11.27 -16.44
C LEU A 141 8.09 12.51 -15.74
N LEU A 142 9.41 12.52 -15.58
CA LEU A 142 10.13 13.51 -14.76
C LEU A 142 10.91 14.54 -15.58
N GLY A 143 10.91 14.41 -16.91
CA GLY A 143 11.58 15.34 -17.82
C GLY A 143 13.08 15.07 -17.92
N SER A 144 13.91 16.09 -17.69
CA SER A 144 15.37 15.97 -17.86
C SER A 144 16.13 16.56 -16.67
N ILE A 145 17.25 15.96 -16.32
CA ILE A 145 18.11 16.41 -15.22
C ILE A 145 19.54 16.56 -15.74
N SER A 146 20.05 17.79 -15.67
CA SER A 146 21.46 18.07 -16.00
C SER A 146 22.39 17.55 -14.90
N SER A 147 23.64 17.25 -15.24
CA SER A 147 24.65 16.87 -14.25
C SER A 147 24.77 17.91 -13.12
N GLY A 148 24.89 17.41 -11.89
CA GLY A 148 24.95 18.17 -10.65
C GLY A 148 23.63 18.82 -10.23
N LYS A 149 22.50 18.46 -10.87
CA LYS A 149 21.16 18.97 -10.53
C LYS A 149 20.27 17.86 -10.00
N SER A 150 19.22 18.28 -9.32
CA SER A 150 18.11 17.44 -8.87
C SER A 150 16.84 17.81 -9.60
N LEU A 151 15.78 17.02 -9.40
CA LEU A 151 14.44 17.40 -9.77
C LEU A 151 14.05 18.77 -9.17
N GLU A 152 13.28 19.56 -9.93
CA GLU A 152 12.68 20.82 -9.45
C GLU A 152 11.66 20.57 -8.33
N SER A 153 10.97 19.43 -8.38
CA SER A 153 10.05 18.96 -7.34
C SER A 153 10.19 17.45 -7.19
N PRO A 154 10.12 16.91 -5.96
CA PRO A 154 10.19 15.47 -5.75
C PRO A 154 9.12 14.73 -6.56
N ALA A 155 9.45 13.53 -7.02
CA ALA A 155 8.51 12.62 -7.64
C ALA A 155 7.54 12.06 -6.58
N GLU A 156 6.25 12.13 -6.83
CA GLU A 156 5.21 11.77 -5.85
C GLU A 156 4.59 10.41 -6.18
N PHE A 157 4.81 9.42 -5.33
CA PHE A 157 4.21 8.09 -5.46
C PHE A 157 3.25 7.85 -4.27
N PRO A 158 1.93 8.01 -4.48
CA PRO A 158 0.94 7.69 -3.44
C PRO A 158 0.92 6.18 -3.19
N ILE A 159 0.94 5.82 -1.91
CA ILE A 159 0.92 4.44 -1.43
C ILE A 159 -0.15 4.26 -0.35
N GLU A 160 -0.58 3.03 -0.16
CA GLU A 160 -1.40 2.60 0.98
C GLU A 160 -0.68 1.42 1.67
N VAL A 161 -0.43 1.53 2.96
CA VAL A 161 0.04 0.40 3.78
C VAL A 161 -1.18 -0.36 4.27
N TYR A 162 -1.24 -1.67 4.06
CA TYR A 162 -2.43 -2.43 4.48
C TYR A 162 -2.56 -2.50 6.02
N ASP A 163 -3.80 -2.56 6.52
CA ASP A 163 -4.12 -2.70 7.96
C ASP A 163 -3.43 -3.90 8.62
N ASN A 164 -3.15 -4.94 7.84
CA ASN A 164 -2.51 -6.16 8.31
C ASN A 164 -1.02 -6.26 7.98
N ALA A 165 -0.38 -5.14 7.58
CA ALA A 165 1.05 -5.11 7.35
C ALA A 165 1.81 -5.48 8.63
N GLU A 166 2.79 -6.37 8.50
CA GLU A 166 3.70 -6.69 9.60
C GLU A 166 4.67 -5.53 9.80
N ALA A 167 5.11 -5.30 11.04
CA ALA A 167 6.11 -4.29 11.30
C ALA A 167 7.46 -4.66 10.65
N GLY A 168 8.21 -3.66 10.20
CA GLY A 168 9.55 -3.88 9.65
C GLY A 168 9.88 -3.05 8.41
N THR A 169 11.05 -3.32 7.86
CA THR A 169 11.56 -2.60 6.69
C THR A 169 11.12 -3.27 5.39
N TYR A 170 10.43 -2.51 4.55
CA TYR A 170 10.03 -2.91 3.21
C TYR A 170 10.88 -2.20 2.17
N ARG A 171 11.46 -2.99 1.25
CA ARG A 171 12.31 -2.48 0.17
C ARG A 171 11.51 -2.35 -1.11
N LEU A 172 11.47 -1.14 -1.65
CA LEU A 172 10.86 -0.79 -2.92
C LEU A 172 11.94 -0.65 -4.00
N LYS A 173 11.57 -0.93 -5.24
CA LYS A 173 12.44 -0.87 -6.41
C LYS A 173 12.00 0.28 -7.32
N LEU A 174 12.89 1.25 -7.51
CA LEU A 174 12.71 2.36 -8.43
C LEU A 174 13.50 2.10 -9.72
N ASN A 175 12.79 1.79 -10.81
CA ASN A 175 13.36 1.65 -12.13
C ASN A 175 13.30 2.98 -12.88
N VAL A 176 14.45 3.53 -13.24
CA VAL A 176 14.53 4.80 -13.98
C VAL A 176 15.09 4.54 -15.36
N LYS A 177 14.26 4.79 -16.37
CA LYS A 177 14.64 4.77 -17.78
C LYS A 177 14.82 6.20 -18.26
N TYR A 178 15.88 6.44 -19.02
CA TYR A 178 16.15 7.74 -19.61
C TYR A 178 16.93 7.55 -20.89
N ARG A 179 16.98 8.59 -21.72
CA ARG A 179 17.93 8.67 -22.83
C ARG A 179 18.97 9.74 -22.55
N TYR A 180 20.11 9.65 -23.20
CA TYR A 180 21.11 10.71 -23.19
C TYR A 180 21.73 10.84 -24.58
N GLN A 181 22.20 12.04 -24.92
CA GLN A 181 22.98 12.24 -26.14
C GLN A 181 24.37 11.67 -25.90
N LYS A 182 24.68 10.54 -26.54
CA LYS A 182 26.00 9.94 -26.44
C LYS A 182 27.03 10.74 -27.21
N ASP A 183 26.63 11.23 -28.38
CA ASP A 183 27.56 11.78 -29.35
C ASP A 183 26.90 12.75 -30.33
N SER A 184 27.71 13.54 -31.04
CA SER A 184 27.26 14.38 -32.15
C SER A 184 28.34 14.62 -33.20
N ALA A 185 27.90 14.81 -34.45
CA ALA A 185 28.78 15.11 -35.57
C ALA A 185 28.18 16.25 -36.39
N VAL A 186 29.04 17.04 -37.01
CA VAL A 186 28.66 18.25 -37.75
C VAL A 186 28.93 18.05 -39.24
N THR A 187 28.10 18.62 -40.11
CA THR A 187 28.21 18.44 -41.58
C THR A 187 28.78 19.69 -42.24
N PRO A 188 30.08 19.79 -42.53
CA PRO A 188 30.61 20.92 -43.28
C PRO A 188 30.20 20.85 -44.78
N PRO A 189 30.03 21.98 -45.48
CA PRO A 189 29.99 23.38 -45.04
C PRO A 189 28.60 23.82 -44.52
N TYR A 190 27.65 22.90 -44.38
CA TYR A 190 26.24 23.25 -44.17
C TYR A 190 25.92 23.52 -42.69
N GLY A 191 26.69 22.91 -41.78
CA GLY A 191 26.60 23.10 -40.33
C GLY A 191 25.43 22.37 -39.67
N ASP A 192 24.79 21.43 -40.36
CA ASP A 192 23.80 20.53 -39.74
C ASP A 192 24.50 19.64 -38.70
N THR A 193 23.82 19.32 -37.60
CA THR A 193 24.34 18.46 -36.53
C THR A 193 23.50 17.20 -36.42
N TYR A 194 24.17 16.06 -36.45
CA TYR A 194 23.59 14.75 -36.15
C TYR A 194 23.86 14.40 -34.69
N TYR A 195 22.89 13.75 -34.05
CA TYR A 195 22.97 13.39 -32.64
C TYR A 195 22.67 11.90 -32.49
N TRP A 196 23.53 11.21 -31.75
CA TRP A 196 23.29 9.83 -31.37
C TRP A 196 22.81 9.81 -29.92
N HIS A 197 21.70 9.10 -29.71
CA HIS A 197 21.12 8.92 -28.39
C HIS A 197 21.14 7.45 -27.99
N GLU A 198 21.42 7.20 -26.72
CA GLU A 198 21.29 5.88 -26.13
C GLU A 198 20.23 5.88 -25.03
N GLU A 199 19.53 4.76 -24.90
CA GLU A 199 18.62 4.49 -23.79
C GLU A 199 19.36 3.77 -22.67
N MET A 200 19.15 4.23 -21.45
CA MET A 200 19.71 3.66 -20.23
C MET A 200 18.62 3.27 -19.26
N ASN A 201 18.92 2.27 -18.45
CA ASN A 201 18.03 1.79 -17.40
C ASN A 201 18.82 1.60 -16.09
N GLN A 202 18.46 2.38 -15.07
CA GLN A 202 19.04 2.28 -13.73
C GLN A 202 17.99 1.77 -12.74
N THR A 203 18.41 0.88 -11.84
CA THR A 203 17.56 0.41 -10.74
C THR A 203 18.15 0.91 -9.43
N MET A 204 17.31 1.57 -8.64
CA MET A 204 17.61 2.02 -7.28
C MET A 204 16.63 1.39 -6.30
N TYR A 205 16.97 1.44 -5.02
CA TYR A 205 16.13 0.89 -3.95
C TYR A 205 15.81 1.98 -2.94
N LEU A 206 14.56 1.98 -2.48
CA LEU A 206 14.06 2.85 -1.42
C LEU A 206 13.58 1.94 -0.30
N ASP A 207 14.02 2.20 0.92
CA ASP A 207 13.57 1.46 2.09
C ASP A 207 12.54 2.32 2.83
N ILE A 208 11.42 1.71 3.19
CA ILE A 208 10.42 2.31 4.09
C ILE A 208 10.24 1.38 5.30
N PHE A 209 9.76 1.91 6.42
CA PHE A 209 9.58 1.20 7.66
C PHE A 209 8.12 1.28 8.11
N VAL A 210 7.49 0.15 8.37
CA VAL A 210 6.19 0.10 9.04
C VAL A 210 6.43 -0.10 10.53
N GLU A 211 5.85 0.77 11.35
CA GLU A 211 6.04 0.74 12.80
C GLU A 211 5.48 -0.52 13.47
N GLU A 212 6.10 -0.86 14.60
CA GLU A 212 5.53 -1.80 15.56
C GLU A 212 4.37 -1.13 16.30
N GLU A 213 3.21 -1.77 16.22
CA GLU A 213 1.97 -1.32 16.87
C GLU A 213 1.17 -2.52 17.40
N PRO A 214 0.37 -2.34 18.47
CA PRO A 214 -0.58 -3.37 18.90
C PRO A 214 -1.70 -3.55 17.87
N TYR A 215 -2.07 -4.80 17.61
CA TYR A 215 -3.14 -5.12 16.66
C TYR A 215 -4.06 -6.19 17.26
N PHE A 216 -5.37 -5.94 17.28
CA PHE A 216 -6.30 -6.77 18.05
C PHE A 216 -7.20 -7.63 17.18
N LYS A 217 -7.49 -8.85 17.64
CA LYS A 217 -8.55 -9.68 17.08
C LYS A 217 -9.41 -10.31 18.16
N VAL A 218 -10.70 -10.45 17.88
CA VAL A 218 -11.60 -11.31 18.66
C VAL A 218 -11.40 -12.75 18.20
N ILE A 219 -10.83 -13.59 19.08
CA ILE A 219 -10.53 -14.99 18.77
C ILE A 219 -11.59 -15.96 19.28
N LYS A 220 -12.41 -15.53 20.26
CA LYS A 220 -13.48 -16.36 20.84
C LYS A 220 -14.59 -15.50 21.43
N THR A 221 -15.84 -15.93 21.23
CA THR A 221 -17.01 -15.34 21.88
C THR A 221 -17.88 -16.46 22.46
N GLU A 222 -18.21 -16.37 23.74
CA GLU A 222 -19.08 -17.32 24.44
C GLU A 222 -20.27 -16.57 25.04
N SER A 223 -21.49 -17.03 24.73
CA SER A 223 -22.72 -16.35 25.14
C SER A 223 -23.88 -17.35 25.26
N GLY A 224 -24.71 -17.20 26.30
CA GLY A 224 -25.94 -17.98 26.53
C GLY A 224 -27.22 -17.16 26.36
N LEU A 225 -27.24 -16.18 25.45
CA LEU A 225 -28.30 -15.17 25.40
C LEU A 225 -29.67 -15.77 25.07
N GLN A 226 -30.68 -15.42 25.86
CA GLN A 226 -32.09 -15.77 25.64
C GLN A 226 -32.93 -14.50 25.66
N LYS A 227 -34.06 -14.49 24.95
CA LYS A 227 -34.98 -13.34 24.97
C LYS A 227 -35.48 -13.07 26.38
N GLY A 228 -35.54 -11.79 26.74
CA GLY A 228 -36.07 -11.35 28.03
C GLY A 228 -35.15 -11.55 29.22
N ASP A 229 -34.00 -12.18 29.01
CA ASP A 229 -33.07 -12.52 30.06
C ASP A 229 -31.87 -11.57 30.10
N LYS A 230 -31.28 -11.50 31.30
CA LYS A 230 -30.04 -10.79 31.59
C LYS A 230 -28.93 -11.79 31.75
N GLU A 231 -27.97 -11.77 30.83
CA GLU A 231 -26.94 -12.79 30.70
C GLU A 231 -25.57 -12.14 30.44
N THR A 232 -24.49 -12.91 30.54
CA THR A 232 -23.14 -12.43 30.27
C THR A 232 -22.61 -12.90 28.92
N ILE A 233 -21.79 -12.07 28.28
CA ILE A 233 -21.01 -12.40 27.09
C ILE A 233 -19.53 -12.37 27.48
N ASN A 234 -18.82 -13.44 27.18
CA ASN A 234 -17.36 -13.51 27.33
C ASN A 234 -16.71 -13.36 25.95
N ILE A 235 -15.92 -12.29 25.77
CA ILE A 235 -15.20 -12.00 24.53
C ILE A 235 -13.71 -12.12 24.83
N THR A 236 -13.00 -12.95 24.06
CA THR A 236 -11.54 -13.11 24.17
C THR A 236 -10.86 -12.34 23.06
N TYR A 237 -10.04 -11.38 23.45
CA TYR A 237 -9.23 -10.52 22.60
C TYR A 237 -7.81 -11.05 22.60
N ALA A 238 -7.17 -11.07 21.43
CA ALA A 238 -5.76 -11.37 21.27
C ALA A 238 -5.04 -10.15 20.70
N ASN A 239 -3.89 -9.80 21.28
CA ASN A 239 -2.96 -8.89 20.63
C ASN A 239 -2.11 -9.73 19.66
N ILE A 240 -2.33 -9.54 18.37
CA ILE A 240 -1.60 -10.17 17.27
C ILE A 240 -0.68 -9.17 16.54
N GLY A 241 -0.51 -7.97 17.11
CA GLY A 241 0.46 -6.99 16.64
C GLY A 241 1.85 -7.27 17.19
N ASP A 242 2.75 -6.33 16.93
CA ASP A 242 4.18 -6.48 17.20
C ASP A 242 4.64 -5.71 18.45
N ASP A 243 3.74 -4.88 19.03
CA ASP A 243 4.03 -4.10 20.23
C ASP A 243 3.08 -4.39 21.41
N VAL A 244 3.51 -4.02 22.61
CA VAL A 244 2.74 -4.14 23.86
C VAL A 244 1.68 -3.05 23.91
N ALA A 245 0.44 -3.44 24.17
CA ALA A 245 -0.61 -2.50 24.53
C ALA A 245 -0.73 -2.40 26.05
N TYR A 246 -0.56 -1.21 26.61
CA TYR A 246 -0.66 -0.97 28.04
C TYR A 246 -2.08 -0.57 28.45
N ASP A 247 -2.47 -0.88 29.68
CA ASP A 247 -3.73 -0.42 30.28
C ASP A 247 -4.99 -0.69 29.42
N CYS A 248 -5.05 -1.85 28.76
CA CYS A 248 -6.14 -2.18 27.85
C CYS A 248 -7.50 -2.23 28.55
N ILE A 249 -8.51 -1.59 27.94
CA ILE A 249 -9.93 -1.63 28.32
C ILE A 249 -10.73 -2.06 27.10
N ALA A 250 -11.38 -3.22 27.18
CA ALA A 250 -12.32 -3.65 26.16
C ALA A 250 -13.64 -2.91 26.33
N ARG A 251 -14.25 -2.50 25.21
CA ARG A 251 -15.53 -1.80 25.17
C ARG A 251 -16.49 -2.50 24.21
N ILE A 252 -17.77 -2.57 24.56
CA ILE A 252 -18.81 -3.04 23.64
C ILE A 252 -19.79 -1.93 23.29
N SER A 253 -20.19 -1.87 22.03
CA SER A 253 -21.26 -1.00 21.56
C SER A 253 -22.47 -1.86 21.18
N VAL A 254 -23.49 -1.82 22.04
CA VAL A 254 -24.74 -2.55 21.85
C VAL A 254 -25.86 -1.64 21.38
N VAL A 255 -26.71 -2.17 20.51
CA VAL A 255 -27.93 -1.54 20.01
C VAL A 255 -29.07 -2.55 20.10
N ASP A 256 -30.31 -2.11 19.84
CA ASP A 256 -31.49 -2.97 19.84
C ASP A 256 -31.23 -4.31 19.12
N PRO A 257 -31.51 -5.46 19.75
CA PRO A 257 -32.33 -5.65 20.96
C PRO A 257 -31.55 -5.70 22.29
N PHE A 258 -30.29 -5.27 22.32
CA PHE A 258 -29.42 -5.38 23.49
C PHE A 258 -29.29 -4.05 24.22
N THR A 259 -29.21 -4.12 25.55
CA THR A 259 -28.82 -2.99 26.39
C THR A 259 -27.81 -3.45 27.43
N THR A 260 -26.90 -2.58 27.85
CA THR A 260 -25.94 -2.86 28.92
C THR A 260 -25.91 -1.68 29.90
N SER A 261 -25.60 -1.98 31.16
CA SER A 261 -25.24 -0.98 32.17
C SER A 261 -23.73 -0.89 32.43
N ASP A 262 -22.96 -1.84 31.89
CA ASP A 262 -21.51 -1.94 32.03
C ASP A 262 -20.93 -2.41 30.68
N ASP A 263 -20.44 -1.44 29.90
CA ASP A 263 -19.94 -1.62 28.54
C ASP A 263 -18.40 -1.68 28.48
N GLU A 264 -17.71 -1.57 29.62
CA GLU A 264 -16.26 -1.58 29.70
C GLU A 264 -15.74 -2.74 30.56
N ALA A 265 -14.57 -3.28 30.21
CA ALA A 265 -13.89 -4.29 31.00
C ALA A 265 -12.36 -4.10 30.93
N TYR A 266 -11.71 -3.97 32.08
CA TYR A 266 -10.26 -3.83 32.15
C TYR A 266 -9.57 -5.17 31.86
N LEU A 267 -8.68 -5.16 30.86
CA LEU A 267 -7.83 -6.29 30.48
C LEU A 267 -6.42 -6.12 31.05
N GLY A 268 -5.98 -4.88 31.32
CA GLY A 268 -4.59 -4.55 31.66
C GLY A 268 -3.64 -4.82 30.49
N ASP A 269 -2.34 -4.86 30.74
CA ASP A 269 -1.34 -4.91 29.65
C ASP A 269 -1.44 -6.18 28.81
N MET A 270 -1.38 -6.07 27.49
CA MET A 270 -1.43 -7.18 26.53
C MET A 270 -0.18 -7.17 25.66
N TYR A 271 0.72 -8.13 25.90
CA TYR A 271 1.93 -8.32 25.11
C TYR A 271 1.60 -8.92 23.73
N PRO A 272 2.49 -8.81 22.73
CA PRO A 272 2.37 -9.54 21.48
C PRO A 272 2.13 -11.04 21.71
N GLY A 273 1.04 -11.57 21.15
CA GLY A 273 0.59 -12.96 21.30
C GLY A 273 -0.29 -13.25 22.53
N ASP A 274 -0.45 -12.30 23.46
CA ASP A 274 -1.32 -12.50 24.63
C ASP A 274 -2.80 -12.54 24.22
N SER A 275 -3.58 -13.30 25.00
CA SER A 275 -5.03 -13.34 24.88
C SER A 275 -5.70 -13.17 26.24
N LYS A 276 -6.69 -12.28 26.32
CA LYS A 276 -7.43 -11.99 27.55
C LYS A 276 -8.94 -11.95 27.30
N THR A 277 -9.71 -12.39 28.29
CA THR A 277 -11.17 -12.46 28.19
C THR A 277 -11.81 -11.34 29.02
N ALA A 278 -12.65 -10.54 28.39
CA ALA A 278 -13.53 -9.60 29.06
C ALA A 278 -14.96 -10.17 29.13
N THR A 279 -15.65 -9.83 30.22
CA THR A 279 -17.01 -10.27 30.52
C THR A 279 -17.91 -9.04 30.55
N PHE A 280 -18.97 -9.05 29.74
CA PHE A 280 -19.95 -7.97 29.67
C PHE A 280 -21.32 -8.50 30.05
N GLU A 281 -22.08 -7.73 30.82
CA GLU A 281 -23.47 -8.07 31.19
C GLU A 281 -24.44 -7.37 30.23
N VAL A 282 -25.31 -8.14 29.57
CA VAL A 282 -26.28 -7.60 28.61
C VAL A 282 -27.70 -8.03 28.95
N ASN A 283 -28.66 -7.14 28.75
CA ASN A 283 -30.08 -7.47 28.77
C ASN A 283 -30.57 -7.62 27.33
N VAL A 284 -31.31 -8.69 27.07
CA VAL A 284 -31.92 -8.97 25.77
C VAL A 284 -33.42 -8.63 25.85
N ALA A 285 -33.91 -7.83 24.90
CA ALA A 285 -35.34 -7.50 24.85
C ALA A 285 -36.22 -8.75 24.71
N ASP A 286 -37.42 -8.74 25.31
CA ASP A 286 -38.40 -9.84 25.22
C ASP A 286 -38.85 -10.13 23.77
N ASP A 287 -38.86 -9.09 22.93
CA ASP A 287 -39.25 -9.14 21.52
C ASP A 287 -38.06 -9.33 20.57
N ALA A 288 -36.86 -9.61 21.12
CA ALA A 288 -35.68 -9.90 20.33
C ALA A 288 -35.94 -11.04 19.34
N THR A 289 -35.39 -10.94 18.13
CA THR A 289 -35.51 -12.03 17.15
C THR A 289 -34.46 -13.09 17.44
N VAL A 290 -34.83 -14.38 17.41
CA VAL A 290 -33.85 -15.48 17.49
C VAL A 290 -33.01 -15.50 16.23
N LYS A 291 -31.76 -15.06 16.33
CA LYS A 291 -30.77 -15.10 15.27
C LYS A 291 -29.37 -14.85 15.83
N PRO A 292 -28.30 -15.10 15.05
CA PRO A 292 -26.99 -14.53 15.31
C PRO A 292 -27.03 -13.00 15.20
N TYR A 293 -26.28 -12.35 16.09
CA TYR A 293 -26.00 -10.92 16.07
C TYR A 293 -24.48 -10.70 16.09
N ALA A 294 -24.04 -9.58 15.53
CA ALA A 294 -22.67 -9.11 15.65
C ALA A 294 -22.67 -7.88 16.55
N ILE A 295 -21.94 -7.95 17.66
CA ILE A 295 -21.73 -6.84 18.58
C ILE A 295 -20.41 -6.17 18.20
N SER A 296 -20.46 -4.85 18.00
CA SER A 296 -19.26 -4.04 17.80
C SER A 296 -18.48 -3.94 19.11
N THR A 297 -17.17 -4.11 19.04
CA THR A 297 -16.30 -4.01 20.20
C THR A 297 -14.94 -3.46 19.80
N GLU A 298 -14.32 -2.71 20.69
CA GLU A 298 -13.00 -2.10 20.50
C GLU A 298 -12.17 -2.31 21.76
N VAL A 299 -10.86 -2.17 21.65
CA VAL A 299 -9.93 -2.12 22.77
C VAL A 299 -9.34 -0.72 22.81
N LYS A 300 -9.59 0.02 23.89
CA LYS A 300 -8.84 1.23 24.21
C LYS A 300 -7.55 0.82 24.92
N TYR A 301 -6.42 1.39 24.53
CA TYR A 301 -5.11 1.08 25.13
C TYR A 301 -4.20 2.31 25.17
N THR A 302 -3.08 2.18 25.86
CA THR A 302 -1.97 3.13 25.83
C THR A 302 -0.79 2.52 25.06
N ASP A 303 -0.26 3.26 24.09
CA ASP A 303 0.87 2.82 23.27
C ASP A 303 2.23 3.08 23.94
N LYS A 304 3.33 2.71 23.26
CA LYS A 304 4.72 2.94 23.72
C LYS A 304 5.08 4.41 23.92
N HIS A 305 4.29 5.35 23.38
CA HIS A 305 4.50 6.78 23.47
C HIS A 305 3.65 7.44 24.58
N ASP A 306 3.03 6.64 25.46
CA ASP A 306 2.09 7.09 26.50
C ASP A 306 0.82 7.78 25.94
N GLU A 307 0.47 7.52 24.67
CA GLU A 307 -0.74 8.07 24.05
C GLU A 307 -1.91 7.09 24.10
N SER A 308 -3.13 7.60 24.26
CA SER A 308 -4.35 6.76 24.30
C SER A 308 -4.88 6.50 22.89
N GLN A 309 -4.89 5.23 22.49
CA GLN A 309 -5.33 4.77 21.18
C GLN A 309 -6.55 3.84 21.29
N TYR A 310 -7.17 3.56 20.14
CA TYR A 310 -8.27 2.63 19.98
C TYR A 310 -7.91 1.61 18.90
N SER A 311 -8.29 0.35 19.11
CA SER A 311 -8.24 -0.64 18.03
C SER A 311 -9.27 -0.31 16.94
N ASP A 312 -9.13 -0.98 15.81
CA ASP A 312 -10.23 -1.11 14.84
C ASP A 312 -11.53 -1.61 15.50
N ASP A 313 -12.65 -1.38 14.82
CA ASP A 313 -13.96 -1.90 15.19
C ASP A 313 -14.03 -3.43 14.95
N LEU A 314 -13.86 -4.18 16.05
CA LEU A 314 -13.91 -5.64 16.06
C LEU A 314 -15.35 -6.13 16.17
N LYS A 315 -15.60 -7.36 15.70
CA LYS A 315 -16.94 -7.99 15.73
C LYS A 315 -16.95 -9.24 16.59
N ALA A 316 -17.77 -9.23 17.65
CA ALA A 316 -18.09 -10.41 18.45
C ALA A 316 -19.42 -11.00 18.01
N SER A 317 -19.43 -12.27 17.57
CA SER A 317 -20.65 -12.96 17.16
C SER A 317 -21.32 -13.63 18.35
N VAL A 318 -22.60 -13.33 18.58
CA VAL A 318 -23.43 -13.91 19.65
C VAL A 318 -24.72 -14.49 19.08
N ASN A 319 -25.27 -15.50 19.73
CA ASN A 319 -26.53 -16.13 19.32
C ASN A 319 -27.61 -15.89 20.38
N VAL A 320 -28.76 -15.37 19.96
CA VAL A 320 -29.94 -15.23 20.83
C VAL A 320 -30.85 -16.43 20.61
N GLY A 321 -31.12 -17.19 21.68
CA GLY A 321 -32.06 -18.30 21.73
C GLY A 321 -33.46 -17.90 22.20
N GLU A 322 -34.40 -18.85 22.14
CA GLU A 322 -35.70 -18.70 22.79
C GLU A 322 -35.55 -18.73 24.32
N SER A 323 -36.47 -18.07 25.03
CA SER A 323 -36.55 -18.18 26.49
C SER A 323 -36.97 -19.61 26.87
N GLU A 324 -36.16 -20.29 27.68
CA GLU A 324 -36.51 -21.58 28.28
C GLU A 324 -37.56 -21.34 29.38
N SER A 325 -38.84 -21.37 29.01
CA SER A 325 -39.93 -21.23 29.99
C SER A 325 -39.84 -22.38 31.02
N SER A 326 -39.42 -22.07 32.25
CA SER A 326 -39.41 -23.01 33.37
C SER A 326 -40.82 -23.25 33.93
N LEU A 327 -41.72 -23.79 33.10
CA LEU A 327 -43.06 -24.19 33.51
C LEU A 327 -43.06 -25.56 34.21
N ASN A 328 -42.34 -25.67 35.33
CA ASN A 328 -42.50 -26.76 36.31
C ASN A 328 -43.60 -26.44 37.34
N GLY A 329 -44.72 -25.87 36.88
CA GLY A 329 -45.88 -25.51 37.73
C GLY A 329 -47.07 -26.47 37.66
N THR A 330 -47.09 -27.41 36.69
CA THR A 330 -48.28 -28.23 36.41
C THR A 330 -48.30 -29.60 37.11
N THR A 331 -47.22 -30.02 37.76
CA THR A 331 -47.19 -31.30 38.51
C THR A 331 -47.81 -31.22 39.91
N MET A 332 -48.07 -30.02 40.46
CA MET A 332 -48.69 -29.86 41.79
C MET A 332 -50.23 -29.98 41.79
N LEU A 333 -50.93 -29.74 40.67
CA LEU A 333 -52.39 -29.93 40.62
C LEU A 333 -52.82 -31.41 40.42
N GLY A 334 -51.95 -32.24 39.85
CA GLY A 334 -52.22 -33.68 39.67
C GLY A 334 -52.18 -34.49 40.98
N ALA A 335 -51.34 -34.08 41.94
CA ALA A 335 -51.17 -34.80 43.21
C ALA A 335 -52.32 -34.56 44.21
N VAL A 336 -52.91 -33.36 44.23
CA VAL A 336 -54.01 -33.03 45.17
C VAL A 336 -55.32 -33.73 44.77
N VAL A 337 -55.59 -33.92 43.48
CA VAL A 337 -56.80 -34.62 43.00
C VAL A 337 -56.70 -36.13 43.25
N LEU A 338 -55.51 -36.75 43.16
CA LEU A 338 -55.33 -38.19 43.42
C LEU A 338 -55.45 -38.55 44.90
N VAL A 339 -54.99 -37.71 45.84
CA VAL A 339 -55.13 -37.98 47.28
C VAL A 339 -56.59 -37.87 47.73
N GLY A 340 -57.37 -36.95 47.16
CA GLY A 340 -58.81 -36.81 47.44
C GLY A 340 -59.65 -38.01 46.97
N ILE A 341 -59.33 -38.58 45.80
CA ILE A 341 -60.10 -39.71 45.23
C ILE A 341 -59.82 -41.03 45.97
N VAL A 342 -58.63 -41.22 46.57
CA VAL A 342 -58.28 -42.45 47.29
C VAL A 342 -58.67 -42.40 48.78
N SER A 343 -58.65 -41.23 49.41
CA SER A 343 -58.95 -41.10 50.85
C SER A 343 -60.45 -41.17 51.19
N ILE A 344 -61.32 -40.64 50.33
CA ILE A 344 -62.78 -40.63 50.56
C ILE A 344 -63.42 -42.04 50.56
N PRO A 345 -63.10 -42.96 49.63
CA PRO A 345 -63.65 -44.32 49.65
C PRO A 345 -63.11 -45.17 50.82
N LEU A 346 -61.85 -44.97 51.22
CA LEU A 346 -61.24 -45.71 52.34
C LEU A 346 -61.82 -45.29 53.69
N TYR A 347 -62.08 -44.00 53.89
CA TYR A 347 -62.73 -43.49 55.09
C TYR A 347 -64.16 -44.04 55.23
N LEU A 348 -64.95 -44.07 54.15
CA LEU A 348 -66.31 -44.60 54.17
C LEU A 348 -66.39 -46.13 54.36
N ARG A 349 -65.34 -46.88 53.98
CA ARG A 349 -65.28 -48.34 54.20
C ARG A 349 -64.97 -48.72 55.65
N SER A 350 -64.23 -47.88 56.37
CA SER A 350 -63.89 -48.13 57.78
C SER A 350 -65.09 -47.99 58.74
N ARG A 351 -66.11 -47.20 58.37
CA ARG A 351 -67.28 -46.91 59.21
C ARG A 351 -68.44 -47.90 59.09
N LYS A 352 -68.37 -48.86 58.18
CA LYS A 352 -69.41 -49.91 57.99
C LYS A 352 -69.08 -51.23 58.72
N LYS A 353 -68.06 -51.24 59.58
CA LYS A 353 -67.60 -52.44 60.31
C LYS A 353 -67.72 -52.35 61.85
N GLU A 354 -68.45 -51.36 62.37
CA GLU A 354 -68.90 -51.38 63.78
C GLU A 354 -70.40 -51.68 63.86
#